data_AF-A0A971Q3W4-F1
#
_entry.id   AF-A0A971Q3W4-F1
#
_cell.length_a   1.000
_cell.length_b   1.000
_cell.length_c   1.000
_cell.angle_alpha   90.00
_cell.angle_beta   90.00
_cell.angle_gamma   90.00
#
_symmetry.space_group_name_H-M   'P 1'
#
loop_
_entity.id
_entity.type
_entity.pdbx_description
1 polymer ?
#
loop_
_entity_poly.entity_id
_entity_poly.type
_entity_poly.pdbx_seq_one_letter_code
_entity_poly.pdbx_strand_id
1 'polypeptide(L)'
;MKTAGCIVALAGMVLFLISIVFLGTSVFGLFRQEIVYRAPLVLGEPMTTPHLRIDPGSPARLGVVFELTSSSIQEEEHFGQTRYVPRYEFPVDYTIRNDQGDLIASESTVASWQGEGTRVVREAHSERSSSRTLVEHLFPPFDAPAGGVILVQVMIGRDATYTAEVHKAELKVYDDVSSLQPVLTSGVAIVCIAPVLVVVGIILFIVGLFPRVRPVSV
;
A
#
# COMPACT_ATOMS: atom_id res chain seq x y z
N MET A 1 -8.63 -41.13 -23.07
CA MET A 1 -9.30 -40.07 -22.27
C MET A 1 -8.72 -39.94 -20.87
N LYS A 2 -8.42 -41.05 -20.15
CA LYS A 2 -7.76 -41.03 -18.82
C LYS A 2 -6.44 -40.26 -18.78
N THR A 3 -5.52 -40.55 -19.70
CA THR A 3 -4.21 -39.87 -19.81
C THR A 3 -4.36 -38.38 -20.11
N ALA A 4 -5.27 -38.01 -21.02
CA ALA A 4 -5.58 -36.61 -21.30
C ALA A 4 -6.15 -35.87 -20.07
N GLY A 5 -7.06 -36.50 -19.31
CA GLY A 5 -7.61 -35.94 -18.07
C GLY A 5 -6.55 -35.72 -16.98
N CYS A 6 -5.64 -36.69 -16.79
CA CYS A 6 -4.50 -36.54 -15.87
C CYS A 6 -3.58 -35.38 -16.27
N ILE A 7 -3.25 -35.26 -17.56
CA ILE A 7 -2.38 -34.18 -18.05
C ILE A 7 -3.03 -32.82 -17.82
N VAL A 8 -4.33 -32.67 -18.10
CA VAL A 8 -5.07 -31.42 -17.89
C VAL A 8 -5.16 -31.06 -16.40
N ALA A 9 -5.44 -32.03 -15.53
CA ALA A 9 -5.49 -31.80 -14.08
C ALA A 9 -4.12 -31.37 -13.51
N LEU A 10 -3.04 -32.01 -13.97
CA LEU A 10 -1.68 -31.72 -13.51
C LEU A 10 -1.20 -30.36 -14.03
N ALA A 11 -1.51 -30.01 -15.29
CA ALA A 11 -1.26 -28.69 -15.84
C ALA A 11 -2.04 -27.60 -15.08
N GLY A 12 -3.32 -27.84 -14.76
CA GLY A 12 -4.13 -26.93 -13.95
C GLY A 12 -3.55 -26.70 -12.54
N MET A 13 -3.05 -27.76 -11.89
CA MET A 13 -2.42 -27.66 -10.58
C MET A 13 -1.11 -26.88 -10.61
N VAL A 14 -0.26 -27.11 -11.62
CA VAL A 14 0.98 -26.35 -11.81
C VAL A 14 0.69 -24.87 -12.06
N LEU A 15 -0.26 -24.55 -12.93
CA LEU A 15 -0.70 -23.18 -13.18
C LEU A 15 -1.23 -22.51 -11.90
N PHE A 16 -2.01 -23.23 -11.10
CA PHE A 16 -2.53 -22.73 -9.83
C PHE A 16 -1.41 -22.39 -8.85
N LEU A 17 -0.43 -23.29 -8.67
CA LEU A 17 0.71 -23.06 -7.78
C LEU A 17 1.57 -21.87 -8.24
N ILE A 18 1.87 -21.76 -9.54
CA ILE A 18 2.61 -20.61 -10.11
C ILE A 18 1.85 -19.31 -9.85
N SER A 19 0.52 -19.33 -9.98
CA SER A 19 -0.33 -18.15 -9.76
C SER A 19 -0.32 -17.71 -8.30
N ILE A 20 -0.38 -18.66 -7.36
CA ILE A 20 -0.28 -18.35 -5.93
C ILE A 20 1.09 -17.75 -5.61
N VAL A 21 2.17 -18.32 -6.14
CA VAL A 21 3.53 -17.80 -5.91
C VAL A 21 3.66 -16.40 -6.50
N PHE A 22 3.25 -16.19 -7.75
CA PHE A 22 3.32 -14.89 -8.42
C PHE A 22 2.47 -13.82 -7.72
N LEU A 23 1.25 -14.18 -7.30
CA LEU A 23 0.39 -13.30 -6.51
C LEU A 23 1.06 -12.98 -5.16
N GLY A 24 1.60 -13.99 -4.48
CA GLY A 24 2.30 -13.83 -3.21
C GLY A 24 3.51 -12.92 -3.31
N THR A 25 4.37 -13.10 -4.32
CA THR A 25 5.55 -12.24 -4.54
C THR A 25 5.17 -10.83 -4.92
N SER A 26 4.12 -10.65 -5.73
CA SER A 26 3.67 -9.32 -6.13
C SER A 26 3.02 -8.59 -4.96
N VAL A 27 2.19 -9.28 -4.17
CA VAL A 27 1.61 -8.75 -2.93
C VAL A 27 2.70 -8.43 -1.90
N PHE A 28 3.72 -9.26 -1.78
CA PHE A 28 4.86 -9.00 -0.90
C PHE A 28 5.69 -7.79 -1.36
N GLY A 29 5.88 -7.63 -2.67
CA GLY A 29 6.49 -6.44 -3.27
C GLY A 29 5.71 -5.16 -2.96
N LEU A 30 4.37 -5.22 -2.98
CA LEU A 30 3.50 -4.07 -2.63
C LEU A 30 3.70 -3.56 -1.19
N PHE A 31 4.14 -4.41 -0.27
CA PHE A 31 4.43 -4.00 1.11
C PHE A 31 5.84 -3.50 1.32
N ARG A 32 6.71 -3.61 0.31
CA ARG A 32 8.12 -3.25 0.40
C ARG A 32 8.34 -1.84 -0.13
N GLN A 33 7.69 -0.86 0.48
CA GLN A 33 8.05 0.54 0.27
C GLN A 33 9.42 0.78 0.91
N GLU A 34 10.42 1.08 0.09
CA GLU A 34 11.76 1.35 0.59
C GLU A 34 11.84 2.80 1.08
N ILE A 35 12.24 2.99 2.34
CA ILE A 35 12.48 4.33 2.88
C ILE A 35 13.87 4.77 2.43
N VAL A 36 13.93 5.60 1.40
CA VAL A 36 15.19 6.16 0.88
C VAL A 36 15.69 7.36 1.67
N TYR A 37 14.80 8.02 2.41
CA TYR A 37 15.16 9.14 3.27
C TYR A 37 14.27 9.22 4.50
N ARG A 38 14.87 9.56 5.64
CA ARG A 38 14.18 9.82 6.90
C ARG A 38 14.93 10.89 7.67
N ALA A 39 14.23 11.94 8.08
CA ALA A 39 14.83 13.00 8.89
C ALA A 39 13.79 13.68 9.80
N PRO A 40 14.23 14.20 10.96
CA PRO A 40 13.35 14.95 11.85
C PRO A 40 12.88 16.25 11.18
N LEU A 41 11.65 16.64 11.48
CA LEU A 41 11.03 17.88 11.00
C LEU A 41 10.61 18.74 12.18
N VAL A 42 10.75 20.06 12.04
CA VAL A 42 10.31 21.06 13.03
C VAL A 42 9.07 21.76 12.51
N LEU A 43 7.98 21.74 13.30
CA LEU A 43 6.72 22.37 12.89
C LEU A 43 6.87 23.90 12.80
N GLY A 44 6.32 24.48 11.74
CA GLY A 44 6.35 25.90 11.44
C GLY A 44 7.62 26.36 10.74
N GLU A 45 8.60 25.48 10.51
CA GLU A 45 9.84 25.79 9.81
C GLU A 45 9.91 25.04 8.48
N PRO A 46 10.33 25.70 7.38
CA PRO A 46 10.56 25.00 6.13
C PRO A 46 11.80 24.12 6.24
N MET A 47 11.67 22.86 5.81
CA MET A 47 12.75 21.90 5.69
C MET A 47 13.02 21.62 4.23
N THR A 48 14.29 21.54 3.84
CA THR A 48 14.71 21.09 2.51
C THR A 48 15.61 19.88 2.63
N THR A 49 15.32 18.82 1.88
CA THR A 49 16.15 17.61 1.84
C THR A 49 17.44 17.87 1.05
N PRO A 50 18.51 17.07 1.28
CA PRO A 50 19.57 16.95 0.29
C PRO A 50 19.00 16.37 -1.02
N HIS A 51 19.83 16.31 -2.05
CA HIS A 51 19.50 15.59 -3.28
C HIS A 51 19.32 14.10 -2.95
N LEU A 52 18.11 13.60 -3.15
CA LEU A 52 17.74 12.21 -2.88
C LEU A 52 17.76 11.45 -4.20
N ARG A 53 18.31 10.23 -4.17
CA ARG A 53 18.30 9.35 -5.33
C ARG A 53 17.12 8.38 -5.19
N ILE A 54 16.31 8.30 -6.23
CA ILE A 54 15.15 7.41 -6.36
C ILE A 54 15.19 6.72 -7.72
N ASP A 55 14.54 5.57 -7.83
CA ASP A 55 14.50 4.78 -9.06
C ASP A 55 13.77 5.54 -10.19
N PRO A 56 14.45 5.84 -11.31
CA PRO A 56 13.85 6.63 -12.39
C PRO A 56 12.59 5.97 -12.97
N GLY A 57 11.53 6.75 -13.14
CA GLY A 57 10.27 6.28 -13.72
C GLY A 57 9.45 5.37 -12.81
N SER A 58 9.91 5.09 -11.59
CA SER A 58 9.13 4.44 -10.55
C SER A 58 8.31 5.50 -9.78
N PRO A 59 7.09 5.16 -9.33
CA PRO A 59 6.33 6.03 -8.44
C PRO A 59 7.03 6.13 -7.08
N ALA A 60 7.23 7.35 -6.60
CA ALA A 60 7.75 7.66 -5.28
C ALA A 60 6.66 8.33 -4.43
N ARG A 61 6.85 8.41 -3.11
CA ARG A 61 5.86 9.00 -2.21
C ARG A 61 6.49 9.71 -1.02
N LEU A 62 5.87 10.81 -0.62
CA LEU A 62 6.17 11.48 0.65
C LEU A 62 5.30 10.94 1.77
N GLY A 63 5.89 10.80 2.95
CA GLY A 63 5.16 10.52 4.18
C GLY A 63 5.65 11.38 5.32
N VAL A 64 4.75 11.72 6.22
CA VAL A 64 5.08 12.41 7.48
C VAL A 64 4.62 11.56 8.65
N VAL A 65 5.50 11.41 9.64
CA VAL A 65 5.18 10.69 10.86
C VAL A 65 5.13 11.68 12.01
N PHE A 66 4.04 11.65 12.77
CA PHE A 66 3.84 12.47 13.95
C PHE A 66 3.70 11.61 15.19
N GLU A 67 4.49 11.90 16.22
CA GLU A 67 4.19 11.51 17.59
C GLU A 67 3.43 12.68 18.23
N LEU A 68 2.13 12.53 18.43
CA LEU A 68 1.25 13.62 18.84
C LEU A 68 0.37 13.26 20.05
N THR A 69 -0.16 14.28 20.70
CA THR A 69 -1.22 14.20 21.69
C THR A 69 -2.31 15.18 21.32
N SER A 70 -3.58 14.76 21.42
CA SER A 70 -4.73 15.64 21.20
C SER A 70 -5.70 15.52 22.38
N SER A 71 -6.28 16.66 22.75
CA SER A 71 -7.40 16.71 23.71
C SER A 71 -8.73 16.36 23.04
N SER A 72 -8.80 16.40 21.71
CA SER A 72 -9.95 16.00 20.91
C SER A 72 -9.80 14.55 20.45
N ILE A 73 -10.74 13.71 20.84
CA ILE A 73 -10.76 12.27 20.50
C ILE A 73 -12.07 11.91 19.78
N GLN A 74 -11.97 11.05 18.77
CA GLN A 74 -13.09 10.41 18.10
C GLN A 74 -13.23 8.98 18.63
N GLU A 75 -14.47 8.59 18.93
CA GLU A 75 -14.82 7.20 19.17
C GLU A 75 -15.10 6.50 17.83
N GLU A 76 -14.38 5.42 17.54
CA GLU A 76 -14.57 4.60 16.34
C GLU A 76 -14.82 3.16 16.74
N GLU A 77 -15.85 2.54 16.15
CA GLU A 77 -16.10 1.12 16.34
C GLU A 77 -15.34 0.33 15.27
N HIS A 78 -14.40 -0.52 15.71
CA HIS A 78 -13.60 -1.35 14.81
C HIS A 78 -13.67 -2.81 15.27
N PHE A 79 -14.27 -3.67 14.44
CA PHE A 79 -14.50 -5.09 14.75
C PHE A 79 -15.21 -5.35 16.11
N GLY A 80 -16.19 -4.51 16.46
CA GLY A 80 -16.94 -4.61 17.72
C GLY A 80 -16.15 -4.16 18.96
N GLN A 81 -15.00 -3.52 18.77
CA GLN A 81 -14.25 -2.85 19.83
C GLN A 81 -14.30 -1.35 19.62
N THR A 82 -14.58 -0.62 20.69
CA THR A 82 -14.49 0.84 20.73
C THR A 82 -13.02 1.26 20.79
N ARG A 83 -12.59 2.06 19.81
CA ARG A 83 -11.27 2.68 19.73
C ARG A 83 -11.39 4.19 19.88
N TYR A 84 -10.42 4.82 20.54
CA TYR A 84 -10.35 6.27 20.67
C TYR A 84 -9.18 6.80 19.83
N VAL A 85 -9.50 7.53 18.77
CA VAL A 85 -8.52 8.08 17.83
C VAL A 85 -8.34 9.58 18.08
N PRO A 86 -7.11 10.09 18.25
CA PRO A 86 -6.89 11.52 18.42
C PRO A 86 -7.21 12.26 17.11
N ARG A 87 -7.99 13.33 17.21
CA ARG A 87 -8.25 14.23 16.08
C ARG A 87 -7.11 15.23 15.96
N TYR A 88 -6.65 15.45 14.74
CA TYR A 88 -5.62 16.41 14.40
C TYR A 88 -5.80 16.91 12.97
N GLU A 89 -5.30 18.11 12.70
CA GLU A 89 -5.33 18.72 11.38
C GLU A 89 -4.11 19.63 11.17
N PHE A 90 -3.04 19.10 10.56
CA PHE A 90 -1.84 19.88 10.28
C PHE A 90 -1.82 20.31 8.82
N PRO A 91 -1.77 21.63 8.51
CA PRO A 91 -1.57 22.08 7.15
C PRO A 91 -0.14 21.72 6.71
N VAL A 92 0.00 21.23 5.48
CA VAL A 92 1.26 20.79 4.89
C VAL A 92 1.41 21.42 3.52
N ASP A 93 2.50 22.13 3.34
CA ASP A 93 2.93 22.66 2.04
C ASP A 93 4.19 21.92 1.63
N TYR A 94 4.21 21.35 0.43
CA TYR A 94 5.41 20.70 -0.07
C TYR A 94 5.64 20.98 -1.55
N THR A 95 6.92 20.95 -1.94
CA THR A 95 7.39 21.14 -3.30
C THR A 95 8.47 20.13 -3.59
N ILE A 96 8.35 19.45 -4.73
CA ILE A 96 9.31 18.45 -5.21
C ILE A 96 9.89 18.98 -6.51
N ARG A 97 11.22 19.03 -6.59
CA ARG A 97 11.97 19.44 -7.78
C ARG A 97 12.96 18.37 -8.20
N ASN A 98 13.34 18.36 -9.48
CA ASN A 98 14.47 17.55 -9.95
C ASN A 98 15.81 18.24 -9.65
N ASP A 99 16.92 17.61 -10.04
CA ASP A 99 18.28 18.13 -9.93
C ASP A 99 18.55 19.39 -10.76
N GLN A 100 17.76 19.62 -11.80
CA GLN A 100 17.82 20.81 -12.66
C GLN A 100 16.99 21.98 -12.11
N GLY A 101 16.21 21.75 -11.05
CA GLY A 101 15.32 22.74 -10.44
C GLY A 101 13.91 22.78 -11.04
N ASP A 102 13.59 21.92 -12.00
CA ASP A 102 12.25 21.82 -12.57
C ASP A 102 11.26 21.29 -11.54
N LEU A 103 10.03 21.78 -11.62
CA LEU A 103 8.95 21.39 -10.71
C LEU A 103 8.38 20.03 -11.11
N ILE A 104 8.39 19.08 -10.18
CA ILE A 104 7.73 17.78 -10.33
C ILE A 104 6.33 17.85 -9.72
N ALA A 105 6.23 18.32 -8.48
CA ALA A 105 4.96 18.46 -7.75
C ALA A 105 5.01 19.64 -6.78
N SER A 106 3.89 20.32 -6.60
CA SER A 106 3.72 21.34 -5.56
C SER A 106 2.29 21.29 -5.07
N GLU A 107 2.10 21.05 -3.78
CA GLU A 107 0.77 20.95 -3.19
C GLU A 107 0.72 21.65 -1.84
N SER A 108 -0.44 22.26 -1.56
CA SER A 108 -0.87 22.67 -0.24
C SER A 108 -2.03 21.76 0.14
N THR A 109 -1.84 20.99 1.20
CA THR A 109 -2.77 19.95 1.65
C THR A 109 -2.82 19.92 3.17
N VAL A 110 -3.54 18.95 3.72
CA VAL A 110 -3.75 18.82 5.15
C VAL A 110 -3.54 17.37 5.56
N ALA A 111 -2.60 17.15 6.49
CA ALA A 111 -2.47 15.89 7.19
C ALA A 111 -3.48 15.86 8.33
N SER A 112 -4.59 15.14 8.13
CA SER A 112 -5.68 15.04 9.10
C SER A 112 -6.00 13.60 9.50
N TRP A 113 -6.64 13.45 10.66
CA TRP A 113 -7.05 12.16 11.19
C TRP A 113 -8.05 11.41 10.29
N GLN A 114 -8.85 12.12 9.48
CA GLN A 114 -9.76 11.55 8.46
C GLN A 114 -9.18 11.57 7.04
N GLY A 115 -7.98 12.12 6.86
CA GLY A 115 -7.37 12.25 5.55
C GLY A 115 -7.07 10.89 4.92
N GLU A 116 -7.26 10.79 3.60
CA GLU A 116 -6.79 9.64 2.84
C GLU A 116 -5.29 9.45 3.06
N GLY A 117 -4.85 8.19 3.22
CA GLY A 117 -3.44 7.88 3.48
C GLY A 117 -3.00 7.99 4.95
N THR A 118 -3.89 8.37 5.88
CA THR A 118 -3.62 8.29 7.32
C THR A 118 -3.58 6.84 7.80
N ARG A 119 -2.49 6.49 8.49
CA ARG A 119 -2.27 5.20 9.14
C ARG A 119 -1.82 5.40 10.57
N VAL A 120 -2.52 4.80 11.52
CA VAL A 120 -2.06 4.74 12.91
C VAL A 120 -0.99 3.65 13.03
N VAL A 121 0.25 4.03 13.37
CA VAL A 121 1.41 3.13 13.44
C VAL A 121 1.54 2.51 14.83
N ARG A 122 1.26 3.28 15.88
CA ARG A 122 1.25 2.80 17.25
C ARG A 122 0.32 3.65 18.12
N GLU A 123 -0.54 2.97 18.86
CA GLU A 123 -1.35 3.58 19.91
C GLU A 123 -0.78 3.23 21.27
N ALA A 124 -0.50 4.25 22.08
CA ALA A 124 -0.41 4.05 23.51
C ALA A 124 -1.84 3.77 24.00
N HIS A 125 -2.10 2.51 24.37
CA HIS A 125 -3.37 2.10 25.00
C HIS A 125 -3.54 2.89 26.31
N SER A 126 -4.38 3.92 26.28
CA SER A 126 -4.88 4.54 27.50
C SER A 126 -6.36 4.81 27.30
N GLU A 127 -7.15 4.23 28.20
CA GLU A 127 -8.57 4.47 28.33
C GLU A 127 -8.78 5.98 28.60
N ARG A 128 -9.43 6.68 27.65
CA ARG A 128 -10.01 8.03 27.82
C ARG A 128 -9.08 9.26 28.02
N SER A 129 -7.77 9.20 27.81
CA SER A 129 -6.95 10.43 27.90
C SER A 129 -5.83 10.49 26.87
N SER A 130 -5.32 11.72 26.68
CA SER A 130 -4.31 12.21 25.73
C SER A 130 -3.04 11.37 25.62
N SER A 131 -3.18 10.15 25.11
CA SER A 131 -2.06 9.23 24.96
C SER A 131 -1.25 9.62 23.73
N ARG A 132 0.08 9.52 23.87
CA ARG A 132 0.98 9.77 22.74
C ARG A 132 0.70 8.75 21.66
N THR A 133 0.26 9.22 20.51
CA THR A 133 -0.10 8.40 19.37
C THR A 133 0.89 8.67 18.25
N LEU A 134 1.40 7.60 17.65
CA LEU A 134 2.25 7.67 16.48
C LEU A 134 1.38 7.44 15.24
N VAL A 135 1.21 8.50 14.45
CA VAL A 135 0.47 8.47 13.19
C VAL A 135 1.43 8.70 12.04
N GLU A 136 1.13 8.07 10.92
CA GLU A 136 1.81 8.28 9.65
C GLU A 136 0.78 8.73 8.63
N HIS A 137 1.09 9.79 7.91
CA HIS A 137 0.26 10.29 6.83
C HIS A 137 1.04 10.18 5.53
N LEU A 138 0.49 9.45 4.58
CA LEU A 138 1.08 9.19 3.27
C LEU A 138 0.40 10.06 2.23
N PHE A 139 1.17 10.90 1.54
CA PHE A 139 0.65 11.76 0.47
C PHE A 139 0.45 10.96 -0.84
N PRO A 140 -0.25 11.51 -1.84
CA PRO A 140 -0.33 10.89 -3.15
C PRO A 140 1.06 10.57 -3.73
N PRO A 141 1.20 9.45 -4.47
CA PRO A 141 2.46 9.15 -5.16
C PRO A 141 2.70 10.14 -6.31
N PHE A 142 3.96 10.34 -6.65
CA PHE A 142 4.41 11.14 -7.80
C PHE A 142 5.40 10.33 -8.64
N ASP A 143 5.48 10.64 -9.93
CA ASP A 143 6.40 9.95 -10.84
C ASP A 143 7.84 10.48 -10.65
N ALA A 144 8.78 9.57 -10.40
CA ALA A 144 10.20 9.93 -10.31
C ALA A 144 10.70 10.49 -11.65
N PRO A 145 11.53 11.55 -11.65
CA PRO A 145 12.09 12.12 -12.86
C PRO A 145 13.06 11.12 -13.51
N ALA A 146 13.26 11.23 -14.82
CA ALA A 146 14.17 10.35 -15.58
C ALA A 146 15.63 10.36 -15.05
N GLY A 147 16.05 11.46 -14.41
CA GLY A 147 17.37 11.57 -13.76
C GLY A 147 17.47 10.82 -12.42
N GLY A 148 16.35 10.40 -11.83
CA GLY A 148 16.31 9.68 -10.55
C GLY A 148 16.80 10.51 -9.36
N VAL A 149 16.79 11.84 -9.46
CA VAL A 149 17.21 12.74 -8.38
C VAL A 149 16.12 13.74 -8.09
N ILE A 150 15.78 13.87 -6.81
CA ILE A 150 14.78 14.82 -6.34
C ILE A 150 15.29 15.65 -5.16
N LEU A 151 14.69 16.82 -4.99
CA LEU A 151 14.81 17.69 -3.83
C LEU A 151 13.40 18.00 -3.33
N VAL A 152 13.18 17.79 -2.03
CA VAL A 152 11.88 17.99 -1.39
C VAL A 152 12.00 19.15 -0.41
N GLN A 153 11.16 20.16 -0.61
CA GLN A 153 10.92 21.21 0.37
C GLN A 153 9.57 20.96 1.02
N VAL A 154 9.49 20.99 2.33
CA VAL A 154 8.25 20.76 3.08
C VAL A 154 8.15 21.71 4.27
N MET A 155 6.96 22.19 4.54
CA MET A 155 6.62 22.96 5.72
C MET A 155 5.33 22.40 6.31
N ILE A 156 5.35 22.12 7.61
CA ILE A 156 4.17 21.62 8.32
C ILE A 156 3.78 22.67 9.35
N GLY A 157 2.59 23.24 9.19
CA GLY A 157 2.05 24.19 10.15
C GLY A 157 1.54 23.52 11.43
N ARG A 158 1.13 24.34 12.39
CA ARG A 158 0.53 23.86 13.63
C ARG A 158 -0.95 23.58 13.42
N ASP A 159 -1.49 22.65 14.22
CA ASP A 159 -2.92 22.37 14.25
C ASP A 159 -3.66 23.51 14.97
N ALA A 160 -4.47 24.25 14.22
CA ALA A 160 -5.32 25.32 14.73
C ALA A 160 -6.75 24.85 15.06
N THR A 161 -7.15 23.68 14.59
CA THR A 161 -8.53 23.17 14.66
C THR A 161 -8.75 22.33 15.91
N TYR A 162 -7.90 21.32 16.14
CA TYR A 162 -8.02 20.40 17.27
C TYR A 162 -6.95 20.64 18.34
N THR A 163 -6.05 21.60 18.11
CA THR A 163 -4.96 21.96 19.03
C THR A 163 -4.08 20.76 19.40
N ALA A 164 -3.90 19.83 18.46
CA ALA A 164 -3.02 18.69 18.68
C ALA A 164 -1.55 19.15 18.82
N GLU A 165 -0.88 18.63 19.84
CA GLU A 165 0.52 18.92 20.13
C GLU A 165 1.41 17.83 19.55
N VAL A 166 2.39 18.21 18.74
CA VAL A 166 3.39 17.30 18.19
C VAL A 166 4.63 17.28 19.06
N HIS A 167 4.99 16.09 19.56
CA HIS A 167 6.21 15.84 20.33
C HIS A 167 7.39 15.53 19.41
N LYS A 168 7.13 14.81 18.31
CA LYS A 168 8.12 14.53 17.26
C LYS A 168 7.45 14.51 15.89
N ALA A 169 8.11 15.08 14.89
CA ALA A 169 7.74 14.94 13.49
C ALA A 169 8.94 14.41 12.69
N GLU A 170 8.66 13.58 11.70
CA GLU A 170 9.66 13.06 10.77
C GLU A 170 9.13 13.11 9.35
N LEU A 171 9.96 13.56 8.42
CA LEU A 171 9.75 13.38 6.99
C LEU A 171 10.31 12.02 6.58
N LYS A 172 9.55 11.30 5.76
CA LYS A 172 9.99 10.10 5.06
C LYS A 172 9.76 10.26 3.56
N VAL A 173 10.70 9.74 2.79
CA VAL A 173 10.55 9.58 1.34
C VAL A 173 10.63 8.09 1.03
N TYR A 174 9.64 7.62 0.30
CA TYR A 174 9.47 6.25 -0.13
C TYR A 174 9.74 6.14 -1.62
N ASP A 175 10.47 5.09 -1.99
CA ASP A 175 10.71 4.69 -3.37
C ASP A 175 9.99 3.38 -3.69
N ASP A 176 9.82 3.11 -4.98
CA ASP A 176 9.13 1.95 -5.55
C ASP A 176 7.75 1.69 -4.94
N VAL A 177 6.89 2.71 -5.02
CA VAL A 177 5.50 2.62 -4.58
C VAL A 177 4.68 1.92 -5.66
N SER A 178 4.95 0.63 -5.84
CA SER A 178 4.31 -0.25 -6.82
C SER A 178 2.81 0.01 -6.98
N SER A 179 2.37 0.29 -8.22
CA SER A 179 0.95 0.53 -8.53
C SER A 179 0.18 -0.81 -8.62
N LEU A 180 -0.91 -0.92 -7.85
CA LEU A 180 -1.72 -2.13 -7.70
C LEU A 180 -2.43 -2.62 -8.99
N GLN A 181 -2.66 -1.74 -9.96
CA GLN A 181 -3.61 -1.98 -11.05
C GLN A 181 -3.24 -3.11 -12.04
N PRO A 182 -2.03 -3.15 -12.63
CA PRO A 182 -1.69 -4.18 -13.61
C PRO A 182 -1.49 -5.58 -12.98
N VAL A 183 -0.98 -5.63 -11.74
CA VAL A 183 -0.71 -6.89 -11.02
C VAL A 183 -2.01 -7.58 -10.57
N LEU A 184 -2.98 -6.81 -10.07
CA LEU A 184 -4.27 -7.35 -9.64
C LEU A 184 -5.08 -7.93 -10.80
N THR A 185 -5.08 -7.26 -11.96
CA THR A 185 -5.88 -7.69 -13.11
C THR A 185 -5.38 -9.01 -13.70
N SER A 186 -4.06 -9.19 -13.85
CA SER A 186 -3.50 -10.46 -14.32
C SER A 186 -3.54 -11.56 -13.24
N GLY A 187 -3.25 -11.23 -11.98
CA GLY A 187 -3.23 -12.20 -10.89
C GLY A 187 -4.60 -12.80 -10.57
N VAL A 188 -5.65 -11.96 -10.51
CA VAL A 188 -7.02 -12.40 -10.22
C VAL A 188 -7.56 -13.27 -11.35
N ALA A 189 -7.32 -12.90 -12.62
CA ALA A 189 -7.77 -13.70 -13.76
C ALA A 189 -7.22 -15.14 -13.72
N ILE A 190 -5.93 -15.31 -13.42
CA ILE A 190 -5.32 -16.64 -13.39
C ILE A 190 -5.77 -17.45 -12.16
N VAL A 191 -5.95 -16.80 -11.01
CA VAL A 191 -6.51 -17.45 -9.80
C VAL A 191 -7.96 -17.91 -10.01
N CYS A 192 -8.76 -17.24 -10.84
CA CYS A 192 -10.11 -17.69 -11.18
C CYS A 192 -10.14 -18.81 -12.23
N ILE A 193 -9.24 -18.79 -13.22
CA ILE A 193 -9.23 -19.76 -14.34
C ILE A 193 -8.60 -21.10 -13.93
N ALA A 194 -7.56 -21.09 -13.10
CA ALA A 194 -6.83 -22.30 -12.72
C ALA A 194 -7.69 -23.35 -11.97
N PRO A 195 -8.57 -22.99 -11.01
CA PRO A 195 -9.49 -23.93 -10.36
C PRO A 195 -10.47 -24.55 -11.36
N VAL A 196 -10.96 -23.77 -12.33
CA VAL A 196 -11.87 -24.26 -13.37
C VAL A 196 -11.17 -25.32 -14.24
N LEU A 197 -9.92 -25.09 -14.63
CA LEU A 197 -9.11 -26.07 -15.37
C LEU A 197 -8.89 -27.36 -14.57
N VAL A 198 -8.64 -27.26 -13.26
CA VAL A 198 -8.51 -28.43 -12.37
C VAL A 198 -9.82 -29.22 -12.32
N VAL A 199 -10.96 -28.56 -12.12
CA VAL A 199 -12.28 -29.21 -12.10
C VAL A 199 -12.60 -29.87 -13.44
N VAL A 200 -12.37 -29.20 -14.57
CA VAL A 200 -12.56 -29.76 -15.92
C VAL A 200 -11.65 -30.98 -16.14
N GLY A 201 -10.38 -30.92 -15.71
CA GLY A 201 -9.46 -32.04 -15.76
C GLY A 201 -9.94 -33.26 -14.97
N ILE A 202 -10.45 -33.04 -13.75
CA ILE A 202 -11.03 -34.08 -12.90
C ILE A 202 -12.28 -34.70 -13.56
N ILE A 203 -13.18 -33.89 -14.11
CA ILE A 203 -14.39 -34.37 -14.80
C ILE A 203 -13.99 -35.24 -16.01
N LEU A 204 -13.04 -34.81 -16.84
CA LEU A 204 -12.57 -35.58 -18.00
C LEU A 204 -11.89 -36.89 -17.58
N PHE A 205 -11.18 -36.90 -16.46
CA PHE A 205 -10.57 -38.10 -15.89
C PHE A 205 -11.64 -39.11 -15.44
N ILE A 206 -12.66 -38.65 -14.70
CA ILE A 206 -13.79 -39.48 -14.22
C ILE A 206 -14.61 -40.02 -15.40
N VAL A 207 -14.95 -39.18 -16.39
CA VAL A 207 -15.68 -39.62 -17.59
C VAL A 207 -14.87 -40.63 -18.39
N GLY A 208 -13.55 -40.45 -18.47
CA GLY A 208 -12.64 -41.42 -19.09
C GLY A 208 -12.49 -42.74 -18.31
N LEU A 209 -12.89 -42.78 -17.03
CA LEU A 209 -12.86 -43.96 -16.16
C LEU A 209 -14.03 -44.91 -16.40
N PHE A 210 -15.18 -44.39 -16.82
CA PHE A 210 -16.32 -45.21 -17.22
C PHE A 210 -16.17 -45.66 -18.68
N PRO A 211 -15.91 -46.94 -18.96
CA PRO A 211 -15.99 -47.44 -20.33
C PRO A 211 -17.43 -47.26 -20.82
N ARG A 212 -17.61 -46.70 -22.03
CA ARG A 212 -18.90 -46.75 -22.74
C ARG A 212 -19.33 -48.21 -22.76
N VAL A 213 -20.42 -48.54 -22.07
CA VAL A 213 -21.09 -49.82 -22.22
C VAL A 213 -21.41 -49.95 -23.70
N ARG A 214 -20.74 -50.88 -24.39
CA ARG A 214 -21.07 -51.16 -25.80
C ARG A 214 -22.51 -51.64 -25.81
N PRO A 215 -23.40 -51.07 -26.63
CA PRO A 215 -24.72 -51.65 -26.79
C PRO A 215 -24.55 -53.08 -27.30
N VAL A 216 -25.11 -54.04 -26.55
CA VAL A 216 -25.23 -55.42 -27.01
C VAL A 216 -26.18 -55.37 -28.21
N SER A 217 -25.63 -55.61 -29.40
CA SER A 217 -26.44 -55.86 -30.60
C SER A 217 -27.16 -57.19 -30.38
N VAL A 218 -28.49 -57.12 -30.18
CA VAL A 218 -29.41 -58.25 -30.30
C VAL A 218 -29.92 -58.30 -31.72
#